data_AF-A0A7S2BAD1-F1
#
_entry.id   AF-A0A7S2BAD1-F1
#
_cell.length_a   1.000
_cell.length_b   1.000
_cell.length_c   1.000
_cell.angle_alpha   90.00
_cell.angle_beta   90.00
_cell.angle_gamma   90.00
#
_symmetry.space_group_name_H-M   'P 1'
#
loop_
_entity.id
_entity.type
_entity.pdbx_description
1 polymer ?
#
loop_
_entity_poly.entity_id
_entity_poly.type
_entity_poly.pdbx_seq_one_letter_code
_entity_poly.pdbx_strand_id
1 'polypeptide(L)'
;AKAVPGGKDIIVWVCEAAPSVCCSAPPYPRRLRSQKIAVSSPEKCASTIQNVLAPAPTSVLVLINPVGGSGTAQSIYRTEVAPVLEAAQIQTSVTVTSRRGEATDIIRD
;
A
#
# COMPACT_ATOMS: atom_id res chain seq x y z
N ALA A 1 26.74 -19.39 3.55
CA ALA A 1 25.71 -18.55 2.89
C ALA A 1 24.44 -18.61 3.74
N LYS A 2 24.01 -17.48 4.31
CA LYS A 2 22.89 -17.41 5.25
C LYS A 2 21.59 -17.44 4.44
N ALA A 3 20.76 -18.46 4.64
CA ALA A 3 19.45 -18.58 4.01
C ALA A 3 18.60 -17.33 4.33
N VAL A 4 18.07 -16.66 3.31
CA VAL A 4 17.04 -15.62 3.45
C VAL A 4 15.70 -16.36 3.44
N PRO A 5 14.98 -16.47 4.56
CA PRO A 5 13.77 -17.29 4.62
C PRO A 5 12.60 -16.52 4.01
N GLY A 6 11.93 -17.11 3.01
CA GLY A 6 10.56 -16.77 2.59
C GLY A 6 10.23 -15.27 2.51
N GLY A 7 10.78 -14.57 1.51
CA GLY A 7 10.55 -13.13 1.33
C GLY A 7 9.06 -12.80 1.18
N LYS A 8 8.55 -11.94 2.06
CA LYS A 8 7.23 -11.31 1.90
C LYS A 8 7.35 -10.21 0.84
N ASP A 9 6.30 -10.01 0.07
CA ASP A 9 6.25 -9.01 -0.99
C ASP A 9 5.22 -7.92 -0.66
N ILE A 10 5.59 -6.65 -0.86
CA ILE A 10 4.64 -5.53 -0.86
C ILE A 10 4.16 -5.34 -2.30
N ILE A 11 2.84 -5.40 -2.51
CA ILE A 11 2.24 -5.12 -3.81
C ILE A 11 1.60 -3.74 -3.75
N VAL A 12 2.16 -2.80 -4.50
CA VAL A 12 1.63 -1.44 -4.63
C VAL A 12 0.71 -1.39 -5.83
N TRP A 13 -0.57 -1.08 -5.60
CA TRP A 13 -1.55 -0.87 -6.66
C TRP A 13 -1.71 0.63 -6.87
N VAL A 14 -1.27 1.12 -8.02
CA VAL A 14 -1.43 2.52 -8.43
C VAL A 14 -2.58 2.61 -9.40
N CYS A 15 -3.56 3.44 -9.06
CA CYS A 15 -4.62 3.82 -9.96
C CYS A 15 -4.15 5.10 -10.66
N GLU A 16 -3.64 4.98 -11.88
CA GLU A 16 -3.30 6.17 -12.66
C GLU A 16 -4.63 6.89 -13.00
N ALA A 17 -4.79 8.11 -12.46
CA ALA A 17 -5.87 8.99 -12.89
C ALA A 17 -5.66 9.24 -14.38
N ALA A 18 -6.72 9.11 -15.18
CA ALA A 18 -6.65 9.48 -16.59
C ALA A 18 -6.17 10.95 -16.66
N PRO A 19 -5.24 11.29 -17.57
CA PRO A 19 -4.85 12.68 -17.75
C PRO A 19 -6.13 13.48 -17.99
N SER A 20 -6.31 14.57 -17.24
CA SER A 20 -7.48 15.43 -17.33
C SER A 20 -7.51 16.12 -18.70
N VAL A 21 -7.97 15.42 -19.72
CA VAL A 21 -8.17 15.94 -21.06
C VAL A 21 -9.68 16.11 -21.23
N CYS A 22 -10.11 17.36 -21.01
CA CYS A 22 -11.36 18.00 -21.42
C CYS A 22 -12.69 17.23 -21.31
N CYS A 23 -13.50 17.65 -20.33
CA CYS A 23 -14.97 17.84 -20.26
C CYS A 23 -15.99 16.86 -20.88
N SER A 24 -15.65 15.75 -21.55
CA SER A 24 -16.71 14.93 -22.17
C SER A 24 -16.42 13.44 -22.40
N ALA A 25 -15.32 12.89 -21.89
CA ALA A 25 -15.04 11.46 -22.05
C ALA A 25 -15.74 10.61 -20.97
N PRO A 26 -16.31 9.43 -21.32
CA PRO A 26 -16.83 8.49 -20.33
C PRO A 26 -15.73 8.06 -19.34
N PRO A 27 -16.07 7.58 -18.13
CA PRO A 27 -15.07 7.08 -17.19
C PRO A 27 -14.35 5.87 -17.82
N TYR A 28 -13.22 6.11 -18.47
CA TYR A 28 -12.34 5.05 -18.94
C TYR A 28 -11.96 4.17 -17.74
N PRO A 29 -11.82 2.85 -17.94
CA PRO A 29 -11.36 1.97 -16.88
C PRO A 29 -10.02 2.48 -16.38
N ARG A 30 -9.96 2.88 -15.10
CA ARG A 30 -8.71 3.33 -14.50
C ARG A 30 -7.72 2.20 -14.58
N ARG A 31 -6.61 2.42 -15.29
CA ARG A 31 -5.59 1.38 -15.47
C ARG A 31 -4.89 1.16 -14.13
N LEU A 32 -5.18 0.03 -13.50
CA LEU A 32 -4.48 -0.39 -12.29
C LEU A 32 -3.10 -0.90 -12.70
N ARG A 33 -2.06 -0.23 -12.22
CA ARG A 33 -0.69 -0.69 -12.30
C ARG A 33 -0.31 -1.33 -10.97
N SER A 34 0.06 -2.60 -10.98
CA SER A 34 0.60 -3.27 -9.80
C SER A 34 2.11 -3.33 -9.88
N GLN A 35 2.82 -2.95 -8.82
CA GLN A 35 4.25 -3.14 -8.69
C GLN A 35 4.54 -4.01 -7.46
N LYS A 36 5.26 -5.10 -7.69
CA LYS A 36 5.65 -6.06 -6.65
C LYS A 36 7.05 -5.72 -6.15
N ILE A 37 7.21 -5.52 -4.84
CA ILE A 37 8.45 -5.10 -4.19
C ILE A 37 8.80 -6.15 -3.12
N ALA A 38 9.93 -6.83 -3.30
CA ALA A 38 10.41 -7.81 -2.33
C ALA A 38 10.95 -7.12 -1.07
N VAL A 39 10.42 -7.46 0.10
CA VAL A 39 10.85 -6.89 1.38
C VAL A 39 12.21 -7.48 1.74
N SER A 40 13.26 -6.76 1.38
CA SER A 40 14.66 -7.15 1.62
C SER A 40 15.37 -6.20 2.59
N SER A 41 15.27 -4.89 2.33
CA SER A 41 15.76 -3.82 3.21
C SER A 41 14.80 -2.62 3.11
N PRO A 42 14.48 -1.94 4.24
CA PRO A 42 13.52 -0.85 4.25
C PRO A 42 13.92 0.31 3.34
N GLU A 43 15.21 0.65 3.25
CA GLU A 43 15.71 1.76 2.41
C GLU A 43 15.56 1.49 0.90
N LYS A 44 15.85 0.26 0.47
CA LYS A 44 15.67 -0.15 -0.93
C LYS A 44 14.20 -0.19 -1.33
N CYS A 45 13.35 -0.62 -0.40
CA CYS A 45 11.91 -0.64 -0.63
C CYS A 45 11.34 0.78 -0.65
N ALA A 46 11.79 1.67 0.24
CA ALA A 46 11.36 3.05 0.35
C ALA A 46 11.59 3.84 -0.94
N SER A 47 12.81 3.81 -1.49
CA SER A 47 13.13 4.48 -2.77
C SER A 47 12.28 3.94 -3.93
N THR A 48 12.01 2.63 -3.95
CA THR A 48 11.11 2.02 -4.94
C THR A 48 9.68 2.53 -4.78
N ILE A 49 9.17 2.59 -3.55
CA ILE A 49 7.81 3.08 -3.25
C ILE A 49 7.67 4.55 -3.64
N GLN A 50 8.65 5.39 -3.31
CA GLN A 50 8.65 6.81 -3.69
C GLN A 50 8.59 6.99 -5.22
N ASN A 51 9.32 6.17 -5.98
CA ASN A 51 9.29 6.20 -7.44
C ASN A 51 7.96 5.72 -8.03
N VAL A 52 7.34 4.71 -7.42
CA VAL A 52 6.05 4.16 -7.88
C VAL A 52 4.89 5.08 -7.57
N LEU A 53 4.91 5.71 -6.40
CA LEU A 53 3.84 6.59 -5.95
C LEU A 53 4.00 8.04 -6.44
N ALA A 54 5.00 8.37 -7.27
CA ALA A 54 5.31 9.73 -7.67
C ALA A 54 4.11 10.45 -8.37
N PRO A 55 3.69 11.64 -7.90
CA PRO A 55 4.20 12.36 -6.73
C PRO A 55 3.79 11.68 -5.41
N ALA A 56 4.78 11.33 -4.59
CA ALA A 56 4.56 10.49 -3.42
C ALA A 56 3.60 11.15 -2.42
N PRO A 57 2.57 10.43 -1.93
CA PRO A 57 1.64 10.99 -0.96
C PRO A 57 2.35 11.24 0.36
N THR A 58 2.11 12.42 0.95
CA THR A 58 2.69 12.81 2.24
C THR A 58 2.05 12.04 3.40
N SER A 59 0.82 11.56 3.21
CA SER A 59 0.08 10.77 4.20
C SER A 59 -0.79 9.71 3.53
N VAL A 60 -0.95 8.55 4.19
CA VAL A 60 -1.79 7.44 3.73
C VAL A 60 -2.60 6.86 4.89
N LEU A 61 -3.82 6.42 4.57
CA LEU A 61 -4.67 5.62 5.45
C LEU A 61 -4.39 4.14 5.21
N VAL A 62 -4.01 3.42 6.26
CA VAL A 62 -3.76 1.97 6.25
C VAL A 62 -4.94 1.26 6.91
N LEU A 63 -5.67 0.48 6.14
CA LEU A 63 -6.76 -0.36 6.62
C LEU A 63 -6.26 -1.80 6.80
N ILE A 64 -6.23 -2.28 8.03
CA ILE A 64 -5.76 -3.63 8.37
C ILE A 64 -6.96 -4.51 8.67
N ASN A 65 -7.14 -5.57 7.88
CA ASN A 65 -8.04 -6.66 8.23
C ASN A 65 -7.29 -7.68 9.12
N PRO A 66 -7.58 -7.76 10.43
CA PRO A 66 -6.84 -8.61 11.37
C PRO A 66 -7.05 -10.11 11.08
N VAL A 67 -8.20 -10.49 10.52
CA VAL A 67 -8.54 -11.88 10.14
C VAL A 67 -7.97 -12.23 8.77
N GLY A 68 -7.44 -11.26 8.02
CA GLY A 68 -6.79 -11.49 6.74
C GLY A 68 -5.59 -12.44 6.85
N GLY A 69 -5.49 -13.41 5.95
CA GLY A 69 -4.41 -14.40 5.94
C GLY A 69 -4.47 -15.36 7.14
N SER A 70 -3.33 -15.60 7.78
CA SER A 70 -3.20 -16.47 8.97
C SER A 70 -3.52 -15.78 10.30
N GLY A 71 -4.28 -14.66 10.26
CA GLY A 71 -4.59 -13.87 11.46
C GLY A 71 -3.43 -13.01 11.98
N THR A 72 -2.38 -12.82 11.17
CA THR A 72 -1.13 -12.13 11.56
C THR A 72 -0.97 -10.76 10.89
N ALA A 73 -1.99 -10.26 10.20
CA ALA A 73 -1.92 -9.05 9.38
C ALA A 73 -1.41 -7.82 10.15
N GLN A 74 -1.87 -7.63 11.40
CA GLN A 74 -1.44 -6.51 12.22
C GLN A 74 0.05 -6.63 12.61
N SER A 75 0.52 -7.85 12.89
CA SER A 75 1.93 -8.11 13.20
C SER A 75 2.80 -7.86 11.97
N ILE A 76 2.39 -8.37 10.81
CA ILE A 76 3.09 -8.15 9.53
C ILE A 76 3.20 -6.66 9.22
N TYR A 77 2.12 -5.90 9.41
CA TYR A 77 2.18 -4.45 9.21
C TYR A 77 3.25 -3.81 10.09
N ARG A 78 3.23 -4.10 11.40
CA ARG A 78 4.16 -3.50 12.37
C ARG A 78 5.62 -3.87 12.11
N THR A 79 5.89 -5.13 11.75
CA THR A 79 7.28 -5.62 11.65
C THR A 79 7.89 -5.39 10.27
N GLU A 80 7.08 -5.43 9.21
CA GLU A 80 7.60 -5.45 7.83
C GLU A 80 7.22 -4.20 7.03
N VAL A 81 5.99 -3.69 7.19
CA VAL A 81 5.45 -2.64 6.30
C VAL A 81 5.68 -1.25 6.88
N ALA A 82 5.41 -1.05 8.17
CA ALA A 82 5.57 0.23 8.84
C ALA A 82 7.00 0.79 8.70
N PRO A 83 8.09 0.01 8.90
CA PRO A 83 9.46 0.53 8.71
C PRO A 83 9.75 0.98 7.28
N VAL A 84 9.10 0.37 6.29
CA VAL A 84 9.27 0.72 4.89
C VAL A 84 8.56 2.04 4.56
N LEU A 85 7.33 2.23 5.07
CA LEU A 85 6.57 3.47 4.89
C LEU A 85 7.23 4.65 5.63
N GLU A 86 7.76 4.39 6.83
CA GLU A 86 8.52 5.37 7.60
C GLU A 86 9.81 5.78 6.87
N ALA A 87 10.59 4.81 6.37
CA ALA A 87 11.77 5.09 5.56
C ALA A 87 11.44 5.84 4.25
N ALA A 88 10.23 5.66 3.72
CA ALA A 88 9.73 6.41 2.57
C ALA A 88 9.22 7.82 2.92
N GLN A 89 9.29 8.22 4.20
CA GLN A 89 8.80 9.50 4.73
C GLN A 89 7.28 9.69 4.52
N ILE A 90 6.52 8.59 4.56
CA ILE A 90 5.06 8.61 4.41
C ILE A 90 4.43 8.56 5.80
N GLN A 91 3.60 9.56 6.12
CA GLN A 91 2.81 9.54 7.35
C GLN A 91 1.70 8.49 7.24
N THR A 92 1.53 7.65 8.26
CA THR A 92 0.52 6.58 8.24
C THR A 92 -0.53 6.80 9.32
N SER A 93 -1.80 6.79 8.93
CA SER A 93 -2.93 6.64 9.85
C SER A 93 -3.42 5.20 9.74
N VAL A 94 -3.48 4.47 10.85
CA VAL A 94 -3.76 3.03 10.82
C VAL A 94 -5.10 2.75 11.48
N THR A 95 -6.00 2.10 10.74
CA THR A 95 -7.29 1.64 11.25
C THR A 95 -7.41 0.13 11.07
N VAL A 96 -7.69 -0.58 12.17
CA VAL A 96 -7.94 -2.02 12.14
C VAL A 96 -9.44 -2.24 11.97
N THR A 97 -9.84 -2.91 10.90
CA THR A 97 -11.26 -3.22 10.64
C THR A 97 -11.70 -4.41 11.50
N SER A 98 -12.89 -4.36 12.05
CA SER A 98 -13.49 -5.39 12.90
C SER A 98 -14.52 -6.24 12.16
N ARG A 99 -15.23 -5.67 11.18
CA ARG A 99 -16.32 -6.36 10.45
C ARG A 99 -16.15 -6.32 8.93
N ARG A 100 -16.85 -7.22 8.24
CA ARG A 100 -16.94 -7.22 6.78
C ARG A 100 -17.58 -5.91 6.29
N GLY A 101 -16.98 -5.29 5.29
CA GLY A 101 -17.50 -4.06 4.67
C GLY A 101 -17.06 -2.77 5.36
N GLU A 102 -16.47 -2.82 6.55
CA GLU A 102 -16.07 -1.62 7.31
C GLU A 102 -15.03 -0.77 6.58
N ALA A 103 -14.09 -1.40 5.86
CA ALA A 103 -13.15 -0.66 5.01
C ALA A 103 -13.87 0.20 3.96
N THR A 104 -14.97 -0.29 3.41
CA THR A 104 -15.79 0.46 2.44
C THR A 104 -16.52 1.61 3.11
N ASP A 105 -17.00 1.40 4.34
CA ASP A 105 -17.67 2.45 5.12
C ASP A 105 -16.67 3.59 5.43
N ILE A 106 -15.47 3.26 5.93
CA ILE A 106 -14.42 4.23 6.26
C ILE A 106 -13.98 5.07 5.06
N ILE A 107 -13.94 4.49 3.86
CA ILE A 107 -13.52 5.21 2.64
C ILE A 107 -14.63 6.14 2.11
N ARG A 108 -15.89 5.86 2.44
CA ARG A 108 -17.04 6.64 1.97
C ARG A 108 -17.33 7.86 2.84
N ASP A 109 -16.97 7.81 4.11
CA ASP A 109 -17.06 8.92 5.07
C ASP A 109 -15.95 9.95 4.84
#